data_AF-A0A8J6M0K5-F1
#
_entry.id   AF-A0A8J6M0K5-F1
#
_cell.length_a   1.000
_cell.length_b   1.000
_cell.length_c   1.000
_cell.angle_alpha   90.00
_cell.angle_beta   90.00
_cell.angle_gamma   90.00
#
_symmetry.space_group_name_H-M   'P 1'
#
loop_
_entity.id
_entity.type
_entity.pdbx_description
1 polymer ?
#
loop_
_entity_poly.entity_id
_entity_poly.type
_entity_poly.pdbx_seq_one_letter_code
_entity_poly.pdbx_strand_id
1 'polypeptide(L)'
;MHCDLPAIKELCDELGINTSIHDGKLVKVMLENDVFLCFENIEEGDCLIGFEGTPWHFHGDIQFCDGRGYYLDVNYLDVITEITKGKILVCELWENEKLEDRYLIHNEYNDEFKYMQPNEKIVVKSYAK
;
A
#
# COMPACT_ATOMS: atom_id res chain seq x y z
N MET A 1 -5.83 15.68 -3.67
CA MET A 1 -7.14 14.96 -3.77
C MET A 1 -7.46 14.36 -2.41
N HIS A 2 -8.73 14.27 -1.99
CA HIS A 2 -9.10 13.51 -0.78
C HIS A 2 -9.59 12.12 -1.15
N CYS A 3 -9.18 11.12 -0.36
CA CYS A 3 -9.75 9.78 -0.42
C CYS A 3 -11.15 9.77 0.20
N ASP A 4 -12.07 9.01 -0.39
CA ASP A 4 -13.36 8.69 0.22
C ASP A 4 -13.16 7.60 1.29
N LEU A 5 -12.84 8.05 2.51
CA LEU A 5 -12.58 7.19 3.66
C LEU A 5 -13.79 6.30 4.04
N PRO A 6 -15.04 6.80 4.02
CA PRO A 6 -16.23 5.94 4.13
C PRO A 6 -16.29 4.81 3.10
N ALA A 7 -16.06 5.12 1.81
CA ALA A 7 -16.08 4.10 0.76
C ALA A 7 -15.00 3.04 0.94
N ILE A 8 -13.80 3.44 1.38
CA ILE A 8 -12.71 2.48 1.72
C ILE A 8 -13.16 1.53 2.82
N LYS A 9 -13.80 2.05 3.89
CA LYS A 9 -14.31 1.22 4.97
C LYS A 9 -15.39 0.25 4.47
N GLU A 10 -16.35 0.74 3.69
CA GLU A 10 -17.44 -0.07 3.16
C GLU A 10 -16.90 -1.22 2.30
N LEU A 11 -15.97 -0.94 1.39
CA LEU A 11 -15.29 -1.96 0.59
C LEU A 11 -14.56 -3.00 1.47
N CYS A 12 -13.87 -2.56 2.53
CA CYS A 12 -13.20 -3.50 3.42
C CYS A 12 -14.20 -4.38 4.19
N ASP A 13 -15.33 -3.83 4.61
CA ASP A 13 -16.39 -4.59 5.28
C ASP A 13 -16.97 -5.67 4.32
N GLU A 14 -17.18 -5.34 3.05
CA GLU A 14 -17.60 -6.29 2.00
C GLU A 14 -16.58 -7.41 1.77
N LEU A 15 -15.29 -7.09 1.83
CA LEU A 15 -14.18 -8.04 1.65
C LEU A 15 -13.81 -8.81 2.93
N GLY A 16 -14.49 -8.54 4.06
CA GLY A 16 -14.15 -9.14 5.35
C GLY A 16 -12.74 -8.77 5.83
N ILE A 17 -12.32 -7.54 5.57
CA ILE A 17 -11.04 -6.97 6.00
C ILE A 17 -11.29 -6.00 7.15
N ASN A 18 -10.54 -6.18 8.24
CA ASN A 18 -10.67 -5.33 9.41
C ASN A 18 -10.11 -3.93 9.13
N THR A 19 -10.87 -2.91 9.55
CA THR A 19 -10.48 -1.50 9.43
C THR A 19 -10.63 -0.77 10.75
N SER A 20 -9.87 0.31 10.92
CA SER A 20 -10.08 1.28 11.99
C SER A 20 -10.07 2.69 11.43
N ILE A 21 -10.98 3.53 11.93
CA ILE A 21 -11.09 4.94 11.54
C ILE A 21 -10.63 5.80 12.72
N HIS A 22 -9.79 6.79 12.44
CA HIS A 22 -9.26 7.73 13.43
C HIS A 22 -9.59 9.16 13.00
N ASP A 23 -10.26 9.89 13.89
CA ASP A 23 -10.59 11.32 13.79
C ASP A 23 -11.24 11.77 12.46
N GLY A 24 -11.89 10.83 11.75
CA GLY A 24 -12.51 11.09 10.45
C GLY A 24 -11.52 11.46 9.32
N LYS A 25 -10.22 11.36 9.58
CA LYS A 25 -9.16 11.73 8.63
C LYS A 25 -8.27 10.55 8.23
N LEU A 26 -8.30 9.45 8.99
CA LEU A 26 -7.45 8.29 8.73
C LEU A 26 -8.26 7.01 8.74
N VAL A 27 -8.02 6.15 7.74
CA VAL A 27 -8.46 4.76 7.73
C VAL A 27 -7.23 3.86 7.69
N LYS A 28 -7.15 2.94 8.64
CA LYS A 28 -6.15 1.86 8.65
C LYS A 28 -6.81 0.56 8.23
N VAL A 29 -6.28 -0.08 7.20
CA VAL A 29 -6.72 -1.37 6.67
C VAL A 29 -5.74 -2.44 7.11
N MET A 30 -6.19 -3.42 7.89
CA MET A 30 -5.33 -4.49 8.41
C MET A 30 -5.21 -5.62 7.38
N LEU A 31 -4.04 -5.75 6.76
CA LEU A 31 -3.77 -6.80 5.78
C LEU A 31 -3.40 -8.13 6.44
N GLU A 32 -2.58 -8.06 7.48
CA GLU A 32 -2.14 -9.16 8.34
C GLU A 32 -1.76 -8.58 9.72
N ASN A 33 -1.54 -9.45 10.73
CA ASN A 33 -1.07 -9.06 12.06
C ASN A 33 0.01 -7.96 11.97
N ASP A 34 -0.29 -6.79 12.54
CA ASP A 34 0.58 -5.63 12.61
C ASP A 34 1.03 -5.04 11.24
N VAL A 35 0.30 -5.35 10.15
CA VAL A 35 0.49 -4.75 8.82
C VAL A 35 -0.74 -3.93 8.45
N PHE A 36 -0.62 -2.62 8.58
CA PHE A 36 -1.70 -1.67 8.27
C PHE A 36 -1.35 -0.81 7.05
N LEU A 37 -2.21 -0.86 6.04
CA LEU A 37 -2.21 0.12 4.95
C LEU A 37 -3.09 1.31 5.37
N CYS A 38 -2.52 2.50 5.34
CA CYS A 38 -3.12 3.73 5.83
C CYS A 38 -3.54 4.62 4.67
N PHE A 39 -4.73 5.22 4.80
CA PHE A 39 -5.24 6.28 3.94
C PHE A 39 -5.55 7.48 4.83
N GLU A 40 -4.80 8.56 4.68
CA GLU A 40 -4.94 9.76 5.49
C GLU A 40 -5.29 10.97 4.62
N ASN A 41 -6.38 11.67 4.93
CA ASN A 41 -6.70 12.96 4.35
C ASN A 41 -6.05 14.07 5.19
N ILE A 42 -5.14 14.81 4.58
CA ILE A 42 -4.48 15.96 5.18
C ILE A 42 -5.20 17.26 4.80
N GLU A 43 -4.81 18.35 5.45
CA GLU A 43 -5.33 19.68 5.12
C GLU A 43 -4.96 20.06 3.67
N GLU A 44 -5.62 21.08 3.11
CA GLU A 44 -5.38 21.55 1.73
C GLU A 44 -5.91 20.65 0.60
N GLY A 45 -6.71 19.63 0.93
CA GLY A 45 -7.39 18.82 -0.08
C GLY A 45 -6.51 17.71 -0.65
N ASP A 46 -5.47 17.28 0.07
CA ASP A 46 -4.57 16.20 -0.31
C ASP A 46 -4.65 14.97 0.60
N CYS A 47 -4.08 13.84 0.15
CA CYS A 47 -4.08 12.59 0.90
C CYS A 47 -2.72 11.89 0.86
N LEU A 48 -2.47 11.06 1.87
CA LEU A 48 -1.30 10.23 2.00
C LEU A 48 -1.73 8.77 2.05
N ILE A 49 -1.05 7.93 1.28
CA ILE A 49 -1.23 6.48 1.29
C ILE A 49 0.11 5.81 1.50
N GLY A 50 0.17 4.89 2.46
CA GLY A 50 1.41 4.25 2.89
C GLY A 50 1.16 3.28 4.03
N PHE A 51 2.21 2.66 4.54
CA PHE A 51 2.08 1.70 5.63
C PHE A 51 2.39 2.33 6.99
N GLU A 52 1.69 1.88 8.02
CA GLU A 52 1.98 2.32 9.39
C GLU A 52 3.43 1.96 9.78
N GLY A 53 4.15 2.94 10.33
CA GLY A 53 5.52 2.77 10.80
C GLY A 53 6.59 2.90 9.71
N THR A 54 6.21 3.19 8.46
CA THR A 54 7.14 3.39 7.33
C THR A 54 6.83 4.70 6.59
N PRO A 55 7.70 5.16 5.68
CA PRO A 55 7.41 6.32 4.84
C PRO A 55 6.08 6.24 4.07
N TRP A 56 5.51 7.41 3.78
CA TRP A 56 4.37 7.56 2.87
C TRP A 56 4.83 7.50 1.42
N HIS A 57 4.02 6.89 0.55
CA HIS A 57 4.44 6.60 -0.83
C HIS A 57 3.57 7.26 -1.90
N PHE A 58 2.29 7.47 -1.64
CA PHE A 58 1.37 7.95 -2.68
C PHE A 58 0.48 9.10 -2.22
N HIS A 59 0.10 9.92 -3.20
CA HIS A 59 -0.83 11.03 -3.07
C HIS A 59 -1.99 10.82 -4.06
N GLY A 60 -2.99 10.06 -3.63
CA GLY A 60 -4.14 9.70 -4.46
C GLY A 60 -3.97 8.38 -5.22
N ASP A 61 -4.25 8.39 -6.53
CA ASP A 61 -4.15 7.18 -7.35
C ASP A 61 -2.71 6.64 -7.39
N ILE A 62 -2.60 5.31 -7.42
CA ILE A 62 -1.33 4.60 -7.27
C ILE A 62 -0.85 4.23 -8.67
N GLN A 63 0.35 4.68 -9.00
CA GLN A 63 0.94 4.44 -10.30
C GLN A 63 2.07 3.43 -10.21
N PHE A 64 1.96 2.35 -10.97
CA PHE A 64 3.02 1.35 -11.15
C PHE A 64 3.65 1.51 -12.52
N CYS A 65 4.98 1.54 -12.60
CA CYS A 65 5.70 1.57 -13.88
C CYS A 65 6.05 0.13 -14.29
N ASP A 66 5.91 -0.21 -15.56
CA ASP A 66 6.44 -1.46 -16.11
C ASP A 66 7.84 -1.27 -16.72
N GLY A 67 8.52 -2.39 -17.03
CA GLY A 67 9.89 -2.35 -17.56
C GLY A 67 10.04 -1.75 -18.96
N ARG A 68 8.92 -1.39 -19.60
CA ARG A 68 8.87 -0.70 -20.91
C ARG A 68 8.61 0.79 -20.74
N GLY A 69 8.41 1.27 -19.51
CA GLY A 69 8.09 2.66 -19.19
C GLY A 69 6.60 3.00 -19.33
N TYR A 70 5.72 1.99 -19.41
CA TYR A 70 4.28 2.22 -19.33
C TYR A 70 3.82 2.30 -17.88
N TYR A 71 2.79 3.11 -17.65
CA TYR A 71 2.19 3.26 -16.34
C TYR A 71 0.87 2.51 -16.26
N LEU A 72 0.70 1.78 -15.16
CA LEU A 72 -0.57 1.23 -14.73
C LEU A 72 -1.06 2.08 -13.56
N ASP A 73 -2.12 2.85 -13.80
CA ASP A 73 -2.79 3.62 -12.76
C ASP A 73 -3.86 2.73 -12.09
N VAL A 74 -3.77 2.61 -10.77
CA VAL A 74 -4.73 1.91 -9.93
C VAL A 74 -5.40 2.93 -9.05
N ASN A 75 -6.72 2.99 -9.12
CA ASN A 75 -7.49 3.87 -8.24
C ASN A 75 -7.23 3.50 -6.77
N TYR A 76 -7.11 4.50 -5.90
CA TYR A 76 -6.84 4.26 -4.48
C TYR A 76 -7.88 3.34 -3.81
N LEU A 77 -9.14 3.31 -4.29
CA LEU A 77 -10.17 2.42 -3.76
C LEU A 77 -9.97 0.97 -4.24
N ASP A 78 -9.54 0.81 -5.50
CA ASP A 78 -9.31 -0.50 -6.11
C ASP A 78 -8.06 -1.20 -5.55
N VAL A 79 -7.11 -0.46 -4.98
CA VAL A 79 -5.85 -1.04 -4.46
C VAL A 79 -6.09 -2.18 -3.47
N ILE A 80 -7.09 -2.06 -2.60
CA ILE A 80 -7.40 -3.06 -1.58
C ILE A 80 -7.88 -4.35 -2.26
N THR A 81 -8.75 -4.20 -3.27
CA THR A 81 -9.25 -5.30 -4.08
C THR A 81 -8.13 -5.96 -4.91
N GLU A 82 -7.22 -5.17 -5.47
CA GLU A 82 -6.12 -5.74 -6.28
C GLU A 82 -5.04 -6.40 -5.39
N ILE A 83 -4.88 -5.97 -4.13
CA ILE A 83 -4.10 -6.68 -3.10
C ILE A 83 -4.74 -8.05 -2.79
N THR A 84 -6.05 -8.11 -2.55
CA THR A 84 -6.73 -9.39 -2.24
C THR A 84 -6.81 -10.34 -3.43
N LYS A 85 -6.63 -9.84 -4.66
CA LYS A 85 -6.46 -10.67 -5.86
C LYS A 85 -5.01 -11.11 -6.09
N GLY A 86 -4.05 -10.62 -5.31
CA GLY A 86 -2.63 -10.91 -5.47
C GLY A 86 -1.99 -10.24 -6.69
N LYS A 87 -2.64 -9.23 -7.28
CA LYS A 87 -2.06 -8.41 -8.36
C LYS A 87 -1.16 -7.31 -7.83
N ILE A 88 -1.50 -6.76 -6.67
CA ILE A 88 -0.62 -5.88 -5.92
C ILE A 88 -0.03 -6.68 -4.77
N LEU A 89 1.29 -6.61 -4.63
CA LEU A 89 2.06 -7.25 -3.57
C LEU A 89 2.60 -6.18 -2.64
N VAL A 90 2.92 -6.58 -1.41
CA VAL A 90 3.57 -5.72 -0.43
C VAL A 90 5.03 -6.09 -0.34
N CYS A 91 5.89 -5.13 -0.62
CA CYS A 91 7.32 -5.22 -0.49
C CYS A 91 7.74 -4.66 0.87
N GLU A 92 8.62 -5.35 1.57
CA GLU A 92 9.27 -4.86 2.79
C GLU A 92 10.78 -4.79 2.56
N LEU A 93 11.36 -3.61 2.79
CA LEU A 93 12.80 -3.40 2.80
C LEU A 93 13.31 -3.47 4.24
N TRP A 94 14.21 -4.42 4.46
CA TRP A 94 14.87 -4.62 5.74
C TRP A 94 16.36 -4.33 5.60
N GLU A 95 16.93 -3.58 6.53
CA GLU A 95 18.36 -3.36 6.64
C GLU A 95 18.79 -3.67 8.09
N ASN A 96 19.82 -4.51 8.27
CA ASN A 96 20.32 -4.87 9.60
C ASN A 96 19.20 -5.35 10.58
N GLU A 97 18.29 -6.19 10.08
CA GLU A 97 17.12 -6.73 10.81
C GLU A 97 16.05 -5.69 11.24
N LYS A 98 16.17 -4.44 10.78
CA LYS A 98 15.16 -3.40 10.98
C LYS A 98 14.34 -3.19 9.71
N LEU A 99 13.02 -3.07 9.86
CA LEU A 99 12.14 -2.68 8.77
C LEU A 99 12.35 -1.18 8.51
N GLU A 100 12.90 -0.86 7.35
CA GLU A 100 13.15 0.52 6.94
C GLU A 100 11.99 1.06 6.09
N ASP A 101 11.41 0.21 5.24
CA ASP A 101 10.31 0.62 4.38
C ASP A 101 9.33 -0.52 4.06
N ARG A 102 8.10 -0.14 3.70
CA ARG A 102 7.07 -1.01 3.18
C ARG A 102 6.27 -0.27 2.11
N TYR A 103 6.12 -0.88 0.95
CA TYR A 103 5.50 -0.24 -0.22
C TYR A 103 4.80 -1.27 -1.11
N LEU A 104 4.01 -0.75 -2.06
CA LEU A 104 3.25 -1.57 -2.99
C LEU A 104 4.02 -1.77 -4.28
N ILE A 105 3.92 -2.96 -4.85
CA ILE A 105 4.43 -3.28 -6.19
C ILE A 105 3.38 -4.08 -6.97
N HIS A 106 3.44 -4.05 -8.29
CA HIS A 106 2.58 -4.89 -9.14
C HIS A 106 3.23 -6.26 -9.34
N ASN A 107 2.44 -7.34 -9.34
CA ASN A 107 2.99 -8.71 -9.42
C ASN A 107 3.63 -9.04 -10.79
N GLU A 108 3.16 -8.40 -11.86
CA GLU A 108 3.73 -8.56 -13.21
C GLU A 108 5.04 -7.78 -13.41
N TYR A 109 5.37 -6.87 -12.50
CA TYR A 109 6.58 -6.07 -12.60
C TYR A 109 7.20 -5.75 -11.24
N ASN A 110 8.39 -6.32 -11.01
CA ASN A 110 9.20 -6.06 -9.83
C ASN A 110 10.66 -5.94 -10.27
N ASP A 111 11.22 -4.75 -10.10
CA ASP A 111 12.62 -4.45 -10.40
C ASP A 111 13.40 -4.02 -9.14
N GLU A 112 12.80 -4.17 -7.96
CA GLU A 112 13.31 -3.72 -6.65
C GLU A 112 14.67 -4.32 -6.31
N PHE A 113 14.91 -5.56 -6.75
CA PHE A 113 16.13 -6.29 -6.46
C PHE A 113 17.37 -5.70 -7.15
N LYS A 114 17.21 -4.84 -8.18
CA LYS A 114 18.35 -4.30 -8.93
C LYS A 114 19.17 -3.27 -8.14
N TYR A 115 18.58 -2.69 -7.09
CA TYR A 115 19.19 -1.62 -6.29
C TYR A 115 19.67 -2.08 -4.92
N MET A 116 19.58 -3.38 -4.64
CA MET A 116 19.95 -3.92 -3.33
C MET A 116 21.42 -3.63 -2.98
N GLN A 117 21.60 -3.12 -1.77
CA GLN A 117 22.88 -2.92 -1.11
C GLN A 117 23.24 -4.12 -0.21
N PRO A 118 24.53 -4.26 0.16
CA PRO A 118 24.91 -5.26 1.16
C PRO A 118 24.12 -5.08 2.47
N ASN A 119 23.71 -6.20 3.06
CA ASN A 119 22.90 -6.28 4.30
C ASN A 119 21.43 -5.85 4.16
N GLU A 120 20.97 -5.49 2.96
CA GLU A 120 19.56 -5.33 2.68
C GLU A 120 18.90 -6.69 2.41
N LYS A 121 17.61 -6.77 2.77
CA LYS A 121 16.74 -7.90 2.49
C LYS A 121 15.39 -7.36 2.05
N ILE A 122 14.96 -7.81 0.87
CA ILE A 122 13.61 -7.56 0.38
C ILE A 122 12.74 -8.78 0.68
N VAL A 123 11.56 -8.56 1.28
CA VAL A 123 10.52 -9.58 1.46
C VAL A 123 9.28 -9.16 0.68
N VAL A 124 8.82 -10.02 -0.22
CA VAL A 124 7.60 -9.79 -0.98
C VAL A 124 6.49 -10.69 -0.44
N LYS A 125 5.37 -10.09 -0.07
CA LYS A 125 4.20 -10.77 0.49
C LYS A 125 2.98 -10.59 -0.40
N SER A 126 2.21 -11.66 -0.55
CA SER A 126 0.89 -11.62 -1.16
C SER A 126 -0.16 -11.76 -0.04
N TYR A 127 -1.20 -10.94 -0.10
CA TYR A 127 -2.36 -11.03 0.79
C TYR A 127 -3.61 -11.49 0.02
N ALA A 128 -3.40 -12.33 -1.00
CA ALA A 128 -4.49 -12.90 -1.76
C ALA A 128 -5.39 -13.78 -0.86
N LYS A 129 -6.71 -13.68 -1.04
CA LYS A 129 -7.72 -14.44 -0.28
C LYS A 129 -8.57 -15.32 -1.19
#